data_AF-A0AAJ2HEU9-F1
#
_entry.id   AF-A0AAJ2HEU9-F1
#
_cell.length_a   1.000
_cell.length_b   1.000
_cell.length_c   1.000
_cell.angle_alpha   90.00
_cell.angle_beta   90.00
_cell.angle_gamma   90.00
#
_symmetry.space_group_name_H-M   'P 1'
#
loop_
_entity.id
_entity.type
_entity.pdbx_description
1 polymer ?
#
loop_
_entity_poly.entity_id
_entity_poly.type
_entity_poly.pdbx_seq_one_letter_code
_entity_poly.pdbx_strand_id
1 'polypeptide(L)'
;MSKDDQPPRTALSLEDLRKVVNSTIRLAEELDRLCAVFQSAVGQADSPAAHTLAQELNDLIKRCYGEAQDAFEFQTCVDLVGEIGAVLFIQKILWSEDVTEMAIATSLQRIVPSLNVLIERYPEILMRNAHGALLRLKQGGPDG
;
A
#
# COMPACT_ATOMS: atom_id res chain seq x y z
N MET A 1 -0.30 -25.65 50.27
CA MET A 1 -0.79 -26.17 48.98
C MET A 1 -1.29 -24.99 48.16
N SER A 2 -0.57 -24.60 47.11
CA SER A 2 -1.12 -23.97 45.91
C SER A 2 -0.20 -24.38 44.78
N LYS A 3 -0.70 -25.25 43.92
CA LYS A 3 -0.03 -25.69 42.70
C LYS A 3 -0.06 -24.54 41.71
N ASP A 4 1.06 -24.33 41.04
CA ASP A 4 1.21 -23.53 39.83
C ASP A 4 0.06 -23.79 38.86
N ASP A 5 -0.79 -22.78 38.67
CA ASP A 5 -1.80 -22.73 37.61
C ASP A 5 -1.18 -22.02 36.39
N GLN A 6 -0.06 -22.56 35.91
CA GLN A 6 0.41 -22.21 34.57
C GLN A 6 -0.49 -22.94 33.56
N PRO A 7 -1.12 -22.22 32.61
CA PRO A 7 -1.92 -22.87 31.58
C PRO A 7 -1.04 -23.88 30.85
N PRO A 8 -1.57 -25.05 30.44
CA PRO A 8 -0.78 -26.04 29.73
C PRO A 8 -0.27 -25.38 28.45
N ARG A 9 1.04 -25.14 28.38
CA ARG A 9 1.71 -24.89 27.10
C ARG A 9 1.54 -26.17 26.31
N THR A 10 0.53 -26.23 25.45
CA THR A 10 0.37 -27.31 24.49
C THR A 10 1.65 -27.33 23.66
N ALA A 11 2.57 -28.22 23.99
CA ALA A 11 3.80 -28.36 23.25
C ALA A 11 3.41 -28.79 21.83
N LEU A 12 3.67 -27.92 20.84
CA LEU A 12 3.48 -28.26 19.43
C LEU A 12 4.17 -29.60 19.17
N SER A 13 3.46 -30.54 18.55
CA SER A 13 4.07 -31.82 18.22
C SER A 13 5.23 -31.61 17.24
N LEU A 14 6.17 -32.56 17.19
CA LEU A 14 7.29 -32.49 16.25
C LEU A 14 6.81 -32.46 14.80
N GLU A 15 5.65 -33.05 14.51
CA GLU A 15 4.98 -32.99 13.22
C GLU A 15 4.41 -31.59 12.93
N ASP A 16 3.77 -30.96 13.92
CA ASP A 16 3.23 -29.60 13.78
C ASP A 16 4.36 -28.58 13.59
N LEU A 17 5.47 -28.73 14.33
CA LEU A 17 6.66 -27.90 14.13
C LEU A 17 7.22 -28.04 12.71
N ARG A 18 7.30 -29.27 12.17
CA ARG A 18 7.71 -29.48 10.77
C ARG A 18 6.76 -28.83 9.78
N LYS A 19 5.44 -28.91 10.00
CA LYS A 19 4.43 -28.25 9.15
C LYS A 19 4.58 -26.74 9.16
N VAL A 20 4.79 -26.15 10.34
CA VAL A 20 5.02 -24.71 10.49
C VAL A 20 6.27 -24.30 9.74
N VAL A 21 7.42 -24.95 9.99
CA VAL A 21 8.69 -24.63 9.32
C VAL A 21 8.57 -24.73 7.80
N ASN A 22 7.98 -25.81 7.27
CA ASN A 22 7.79 -25.97 5.83
C ASN A 22 6.85 -24.89 5.24
N SER A 23 5.80 -24.53 5.97
CA SER A 23 4.87 -23.46 5.54
C SER A 23 5.58 -22.10 5.53
N THR A 24 6.43 -21.82 6.52
CA THR A 24 7.23 -20.58 6.57
C THR A 24 8.24 -20.51 5.44
N ILE A 25 8.94 -21.62 5.13
CA ILE A 25 9.87 -21.68 4.00
C ILE A 25 9.13 -21.41 2.69
N ARG A 26 8.00 -22.08 2.47
CA ARG A 26 7.17 -21.86 1.27
C ARG A 26 6.68 -20.41 1.18
N LEU A 27 6.24 -19.82 2.28
CA LEU A 27 5.82 -18.42 2.31
C LEU A 27 6.96 -17.48 1.91
N ALA A 28 8.19 -17.74 2.38
CA ALA A 28 9.36 -16.96 1.99
C ALA A 28 9.67 -17.10 0.49
N GLU A 29 9.58 -18.31 -0.06
CA GLU A 29 9.76 -18.56 -1.50
C GLU A 29 8.68 -17.85 -2.35
N GLU A 30 7.42 -17.87 -1.94
CA GLU A 30 6.34 -17.16 -2.63
C GLU A 30 6.53 -15.65 -2.55
N LEU A 31 6.99 -15.11 -1.41
CA LEU A 31 7.33 -13.70 -1.26
C LEU A 31 8.46 -13.29 -2.21
N ASP A 32 9.47 -14.14 -2.39
CA ASP A 32 10.58 -13.91 -3.32
C ASP A 32 10.12 -13.91 -4.78
N ARG A 33 9.25 -14.85 -5.15
CA ARG A 33 8.63 -14.87 -6.48
C ARG A 33 7.81 -13.61 -6.73
N LEU A 34 7.04 -13.19 -5.73
CA LEU A 34 6.22 -12.00 -5.82
C LEU A 34 7.10 -10.75 -6.01
N CYS A 35 8.19 -10.62 -5.24
CA CYS A 35 9.15 -9.53 -5.42
C CYS A 35 9.73 -9.52 -6.85
N ALA A 36 10.11 -10.68 -7.39
CA ALA A 36 10.64 -10.79 -8.75
C ALA A 36 9.61 -10.39 -9.82
N VAL A 37 8.33 -10.73 -9.65
CA VAL A 37 7.24 -10.31 -10.55
C VAL A 37 7.10 -8.79 -10.54
N PHE A 38 7.02 -8.18 -9.37
CA PHE A 38 6.93 -6.72 -9.27
C PHE A 38 8.18 -6.05 -9.80
N GLN A 39 9.38 -6.56 -9.52
CA GLN A 39 10.64 -6.03 -10.06
C GLN A 39 10.68 -6.07 -11.59
N SER A 40 10.20 -7.16 -12.19
CA SER A 40 10.08 -7.30 -13.65
C SER A 40 9.12 -6.26 -14.24
N ALA A 41 8.00 -6.00 -13.55
CA ALA A 41 7.03 -4.97 -13.94
C ALA A 41 7.56 -3.52 -13.77
N VAL A 42 8.62 -3.33 -12.98
CA VAL A 42 9.23 -2.02 -12.69
C VAL A 42 10.29 -1.61 -13.70
N GLY A 43 10.60 -2.49 -14.66
CA GLY A 43 11.55 -2.19 -15.74
C GLY A 43 11.15 -0.91 -16.49
N GLN A 44 11.91 0.17 -16.24
CA GLN A 44 11.90 1.48 -16.95
C GLN A 44 10.85 2.53 -16.54
N ALA A 45 10.39 2.56 -15.29
CA ALA A 45 9.69 3.76 -14.79
C ALA A 45 10.69 4.89 -14.48
N ASP A 46 11.12 5.63 -15.50
CA ASP A 46 12.01 6.79 -15.35
C ASP A 46 11.34 7.92 -14.54
N SER A 47 12.17 8.76 -13.91
CA SER A 47 11.76 9.98 -13.17
C SER A 47 10.72 10.89 -13.88
N PRO A 48 10.66 11.00 -15.22
CA PRO A 48 9.66 11.81 -15.92
C PRO A 48 8.22 11.31 -15.73
N ALA A 49 8.01 9.99 -15.72
CA ALA A 49 6.66 9.41 -15.59
C ALA A 49 6.03 9.72 -14.22
N ALA A 50 6.86 9.70 -13.16
CA ALA A 50 6.42 10.09 -11.82
C ALA A 50 6.05 11.58 -11.72
N HIS A 51 6.77 12.45 -12.41
CA HIS A 51 6.43 13.88 -12.46
C HIS A 51 5.13 14.12 -13.23
N THR A 52 4.95 13.45 -14.37
CA THR A 52 3.71 13.50 -15.15
C THR A 52 2.51 13.00 -14.34
N LEU A 53 2.65 11.88 -13.61
CA LEU A 53 1.59 11.38 -12.73
C LEU A 53 1.18 12.43 -11.69
N ALA A 54 2.14 13.11 -11.06
CA ALA A 54 1.84 14.14 -10.07
C ALA A 54 1.09 15.34 -10.69
N GLN A 55 1.43 15.73 -11.91
CA GLN A 55 0.71 16.78 -12.63
C GLN A 55 -0.72 16.33 -12.99
N GLU A 56 -0.87 15.15 -13.58
CA GLU A 56 -2.19 14.62 -13.95
C GLU A 56 -3.10 14.42 -12.73
N LEU A 57 -2.53 13.99 -11.60
CA LEU A 57 -3.26 13.88 -10.34
C LEU A 57 -3.76 15.25 -9.85
N ASN A 58 -2.92 16.29 -9.89
CA ASN A 58 -3.34 17.64 -9.51
C ASN A 58 -4.48 18.17 -10.40
N ASP A 59 -4.39 17.95 -11.72
CA ASP A 59 -5.44 18.35 -12.65
C ASP A 59 -6.74 17.56 -12.44
N LEU A 60 -6.63 16.30 -12.03
CA LEU A 60 -7.76 15.46 -11.68
C LEU A 60 -8.42 15.96 -10.38
N ILE A 61 -7.65 16.26 -9.33
CA ILE A 61 -8.16 16.84 -8.08
C ILE A 61 -8.94 18.13 -8.35
N LYS A 62 -8.36 19.04 -9.16
CA LYS A 62 -9.01 20.29 -9.58
C LYS A 62 -10.36 20.05 -10.27
N ARG A 63 -10.43 19.06 -11.15
CA ARG A 63 -11.67 18.72 -11.87
C ARG A 63 -12.74 18.08 -10.98
N CYS A 64 -12.34 17.31 -9.97
CA CYS A 64 -13.29 16.59 -9.11
C CYS A 64 -13.93 17.46 -8.02
N TYR A 65 -13.18 18.39 -7.44
CA TYR A 65 -13.59 19.17 -6.27
C TYR A 65 -13.71 20.69 -6.55
N GLY A 66 -12.89 21.22 -7.45
CA GLY A 66 -12.85 22.65 -7.74
C GLY A 66 -12.39 23.49 -6.53
N GLU A 67 -11.80 24.65 -6.80
CA GLU A 67 -11.16 25.48 -5.77
C GLU A 67 -12.18 26.25 -4.88
N ALA A 68 -13.46 26.26 -5.24
CA ALA A 68 -14.49 27.07 -4.57
C ALA A 68 -15.63 26.27 -3.95
N GLN A 69 -16.22 25.31 -4.67
CA GLN A 69 -17.40 24.58 -4.21
C GLN A 69 -17.06 23.48 -3.19
N ASP A 70 -15.98 22.74 -3.44
CA ASP A 70 -15.47 21.69 -2.55
C ASP A 70 -14.04 22.04 -2.09
N ALA A 71 -13.86 23.30 -1.63
CA ALA A 71 -12.54 23.84 -1.27
C ALA A 71 -11.85 23.05 -0.15
N PHE A 72 -12.63 22.46 0.77
CA PHE A 72 -12.09 21.63 1.85
C PHE A 72 -11.49 20.32 1.30
N GLU A 73 -12.23 19.59 0.48
CA GLU A 73 -11.78 18.35 -0.15
C GLU A 73 -10.61 18.60 -1.10
N PHE A 74 -10.69 19.69 -1.86
CA PHE A 74 -9.60 20.15 -2.73
C PHE A 74 -8.31 20.38 -1.93
N GLN A 75 -8.37 21.21 -0.88
CA GLN A 75 -7.20 21.53 -0.07
C GLN A 75 -6.66 20.28 0.65
N THR A 76 -7.55 19.44 1.17
CA THR A 76 -7.18 18.16 1.80
C THR A 76 -6.40 17.26 0.83
N CYS A 77 -6.86 17.15 -0.43
CA CYS A 77 -6.17 16.37 -1.44
C CYS A 77 -4.80 16.98 -1.79
N VAL A 78 -4.73 18.30 -1.98
CA VAL A 78 -3.48 19.01 -2.31
C VAL A 78 -2.46 18.85 -1.19
N ASP A 79 -2.87 19.04 0.07
CA ASP A 79 -2.00 18.92 1.23
C ASP A 79 -1.46 17.49 1.37
N LEU A 80 -2.33 16.48 1.28
CA LEU A 80 -1.91 15.09 1.34
C LEU A 80 -0.95 14.74 0.19
N VAL A 81 -1.25 15.15 -1.06
CA VAL A 81 -0.34 14.92 -2.18
C VAL A 81 1.00 15.60 -1.96
N GLY A 82 1.03 16.79 -1.36
CA GLY A 82 2.27 17.49 -1.02
C GLY A 82 3.09 16.79 0.07
N GLU A 83 2.42 16.21 1.07
CA GLU A 83 3.06 15.54 2.21
C GLU A 83 3.64 14.17 1.83
N ILE A 84 2.83 13.31 1.21
CA ILE A 84 3.18 11.90 0.97
C ILE A 84 3.51 11.60 -0.51
N GLY A 85 3.26 12.55 -1.41
CA GLY A 85 3.45 12.36 -2.84
C GLY A 85 2.30 11.60 -3.52
N ALA A 86 2.23 11.75 -4.84
CA ALA A 86 1.12 11.26 -5.67
C ALA A 86 0.87 9.75 -5.57
N VAL A 87 1.94 8.95 -5.52
CA VAL A 87 1.82 7.48 -5.52
C VAL A 87 1.21 6.98 -4.21
N LEU A 88 1.71 7.46 -3.07
CA LEU A 88 1.19 7.07 -1.76
C LEU A 88 -0.23 7.61 -1.56
N PHE A 89 -0.54 8.79 -2.09
CA PHE A 89 -1.90 9.33 -2.08
C PHE A 89 -2.89 8.38 -2.78
N ILE A 90 -2.61 8.00 -4.03
CA ILE A 90 -3.47 7.09 -4.80
C ILE A 90 -3.67 5.77 -4.05
N GLN A 91 -2.60 5.23 -3.47
CA GLN A 91 -2.65 4.01 -2.68
C GLN A 91 -3.55 4.13 -1.45
N LYS A 92 -3.40 5.21 -0.67
CA LYS A 92 -4.23 5.44 0.52
C LYS A 92 -5.70 5.57 0.16
N ILE A 93 -6.03 6.30 -0.90
CA ILE A 93 -7.44 6.50 -1.28
C ILE A 93 -8.09 5.22 -1.80
N LEU A 94 -7.35 4.37 -2.53
CA LEU A 94 -7.92 3.19 -3.17
C LEU A 94 -7.81 1.90 -2.33
N TRP A 95 -6.82 1.81 -1.44
CA TRP A 95 -6.46 0.57 -0.78
C TRP A 95 -6.24 0.69 0.73
N SER A 96 -6.53 1.84 1.37
CA SER A 96 -6.42 1.91 2.83
C SER A 96 -7.44 1.00 3.51
N GLU A 97 -6.95 0.13 4.40
CA GLU A 97 -7.75 -0.76 5.26
C GLU A 97 -8.09 -0.12 6.62
N ASP A 98 -7.47 1.03 6.96
CA ASP A 98 -7.64 1.67 8.27
C ASP A 98 -8.93 2.49 8.37
N VAL A 99 -9.81 2.09 9.30
CA VAL A 99 -11.16 2.66 9.52
C VAL A 99 -11.12 4.15 9.88
N THR A 100 -10.02 4.68 10.42
CA THR A 100 -9.84 6.13 10.66
C THR A 100 -9.55 6.92 9.38
N GLU A 101 -8.91 6.31 8.38
CA GLU A 101 -8.74 6.89 7.04
C GLU A 101 -9.99 6.70 6.17
N MET A 102 -10.88 5.78 6.56
CA MET A 102 -12.16 5.54 5.87
C MET A 102 -13.06 6.77 5.84
N ALA A 103 -12.98 7.68 6.81
CA ALA A 103 -13.72 8.96 6.77
C ALA A 103 -13.21 9.86 5.63
N ILE A 104 -11.88 9.98 5.49
CA ILE A 104 -11.25 10.73 4.40
C ILE A 104 -11.52 10.04 3.07
N ALA A 105 -11.35 8.72 2.98
CA ALA A 105 -11.65 7.95 1.78
C ALA A 105 -13.14 8.08 1.38
N THR A 106 -14.06 8.11 2.35
CA THR A 106 -15.50 8.32 2.12
C THR A 106 -15.77 9.73 1.61
N SER A 107 -15.22 10.77 2.25
CA SER A 107 -15.32 12.16 1.80
C SER A 107 -14.70 12.35 0.41
N LEU A 108 -13.67 11.56 0.08
CA LEU A 108 -12.96 11.64 -1.19
C LEU A 108 -13.45 10.61 -2.23
N GLN A 109 -14.58 9.93 -2.03
CA GLN A 109 -15.05 8.89 -2.95
C GLN A 109 -15.25 9.36 -4.39
N ARG A 110 -15.60 10.63 -4.60
CA ARG A 110 -15.80 11.21 -5.94
C ARG A 110 -14.54 11.16 -6.81
N ILE A 111 -13.35 11.12 -6.22
CA ILE A 111 -12.08 11.05 -6.97
C ILE A 111 -11.76 9.63 -7.45
N VAL A 112 -12.27 8.61 -6.74
CA VAL A 112 -11.92 7.19 -6.92
C VAL A 112 -12.05 6.69 -8.37
N PRO A 113 -13.16 6.95 -9.09
CA PRO A 113 -13.27 6.50 -10.48
C PRO A 113 -12.17 7.06 -11.38
N SER A 114 -11.78 8.32 -11.15
CA SER A 114 -10.74 8.97 -11.93
C SER A 114 -9.35 8.46 -11.56
N LEU A 115 -9.12 8.11 -10.29
CA LEU A 115 -7.86 7.49 -9.87
C LEU A 115 -7.66 6.11 -10.52
N ASN A 116 -8.71 5.31 -10.68
CA ASN A 116 -8.62 4.03 -11.38
C ASN A 116 -8.10 4.19 -12.82
N VAL A 117 -8.47 5.26 -13.52
CA VAL A 117 -7.94 5.56 -14.86
C VAL A 117 -6.44 5.88 -14.82
N LEU A 118 -5.95 6.56 -13.78
CA LEU A 118 -4.52 6.80 -13.61
C LEU A 118 -3.75 5.50 -13.32
N ILE A 119 -4.34 4.55 -12.59
CA ILE A 119 -3.74 3.23 -12.37
C ILE A 119 -3.52 2.49 -13.68
N GLU A 120 -4.54 2.46 -14.54
CA GLU A 120 -4.47 1.76 -15.83
C GLU A 120 -3.41 2.37 -16.75
N ARG A 121 -3.17 3.68 -16.62
CA ARG A 121 -2.19 4.41 -17.42
C ARG A 121 -0.76 4.27 -16.92
N TYR A 122 -0.57 4.18 -15.60
CA TYR A 122 0.75 4.13 -14.96
C TYR A 122 0.94 2.90 -14.05
N PRO A 123 0.66 1.67 -14.53
CA PRO A 123 0.74 0.47 -13.71
C PRO A 123 2.15 0.27 -13.14
N GLU A 124 3.20 0.57 -13.91
CA GLU A 124 4.61 0.40 -13.52
C GLU A 124 4.99 1.22 -12.29
N ILE A 125 4.44 2.43 -12.13
CA ILE A 125 4.73 3.31 -10.99
C ILE A 125 4.16 2.71 -9.70
N LEU A 126 2.97 2.11 -9.79
CA LEU A 126 2.30 1.48 -8.66
C LEU A 126 2.93 0.13 -8.31
N MET A 127 3.29 -0.66 -9.32
CA MET A 127 4.03 -1.92 -9.14
C MET A 127 5.39 -1.68 -8.46
N ARG A 128 6.05 -0.55 -8.72
CA ARG A 128 7.30 -0.15 -8.03
C ARG A 128 7.12 0.07 -6.55
N ASN A 129 6.03 0.73 -6.18
CA ASN A 129 5.76 0.98 -4.78
C ASN A 129 5.38 -0.33 -4.05
N ALA A 130 4.55 -1.17 -4.67
CA ALA A 130 4.22 -2.50 -4.15
C ALA A 130 5.48 -3.37 -3.96
N HIS A 131 6.41 -3.36 -4.92
CA HIS A 131 7.73 -3.99 -4.78
C HIS A 131 8.48 -3.47 -3.54
N GLY A 132 8.55 -2.15 -3.38
CA GLY A 132 9.21 -1.52 -2.23
C GLY A 132 8.57 -1.90 -0.89
N ALA A 133 7.24 -2.00 -0.82
CA ALA A 133 6.53 -2.46 0.38
C ALA A 133 6.84 -3.92 0.71
N LEU A 134 6.86 -4.79 -0.30
CA LEU A 134 7.22 -6.21 -0.14
C LEU A 134 8.68 -6.38 0.29
N LEU A 135 9.61 -5.59 -0.25
CA LEU A 135 11.00 -5.60 0.18
C LEU A 135 11.14 -5.19 1.65
N ARG A 136 10.41 -4.16 2.10
CA ARG A 136 10.40 -3.76 3.52
C ARG A 136 9.85 -4.86 4.42
N LEU A 137 8.78 -5.55 4.00
CA LEU A 137 8.25 -6.71 4.73
C LEU A 137 9.29 -7.84 4.80
N LYS A 138 9.97 -8.14 3.69
CA LYS A 138 11.04 -9.15 3.64
C LYS A 138 12.24 -8.78 4.53
N GLN A 139 12.54 -7.49 4.64
CA GLN A 139 13.66 -6.97 5.43
C GLN A 139 13.33 -6.73 6.91
N GLY A 140 12.06 -6.84 7.32
CA GLY A 140 11.66 -6.78 8.73
C GLY A 140 10.92 -5.52 9.21
N GLY A 141 10.41 -4.66 8.32
CA GLY A 141 9.62 -3.47 8.71
C GLY A 141 10.45 -2.33 9.33
N PRO A 142 9.87 -1.12 9.46
CA PRO A 142 10.63 0.11 9.68
C PRO A 142 11.04 0.23 11.15
N ASP A 143 12.28 -0.17 11.43
CA ASP A 143 13.17 0.30 12.50
C ASP A 143 14.24 -0.79 12.69
N GLY A 144 15.34 -0.63 11.94
CA GLY A 144 16.62 -1.19 12.35
C GLY A 144 17.27 -0.25 13.36
#